data_AF-A0A1B6JRR1-F1
#
_entry.id   AF-A0A1B6JRR1-F1
#
_cell.length_a   1.000
_cell.length_b   1.000
_cell.length_c   1.000
_cell.angle_alpha   90.00
_cell.angle_beta   90.00
_cell.angle_gamma   90.00
#
_symmetry.space_group_name_H-M   'P 1'
#
loop_
_entity.id
_entity.type
_entity.pdbx_description
1 polymer ?
#
loop_
_entity_poly.entity_id
_entity_poly.type
_entity_poly.pdbx_seq_one_letter_code
_entity_poly.pdbx_strand_id
1 'polypeptide(L)'
;QYLVNMAVLYSCQFFVTLVLILFASFSVTNGRSIIDEDATINTNEQGDHLISQPYFEHFYQRNVTITEGKSAYLHCRVRNLGNKTVAWVRVRDVHLLTLDNVTYTSDWRFRSIHDDDTDDWTLKIGFTKLRDSGIYLCQVNAEPLITQDFKLNVVEEDPSKKDGYSINGRSSSDTTAATLPSSSVHDPSNTPTTSTPRDDALIPTPLVMIQINSTL
;
A
#
# COMPACT_ATOMS: atom_id res chain seq x y z
N GLN A 1 -40.44 -50.99 -7.55
CA GLN A 1 -39.45 -49.95 -7.92
C GLN A 1 -40.07 -48.68 -8.50
N TYR A 2 -40.93 -48.74 -9.53
CA TYR A 2 -41.52 -47.54 -10.16
C TYR A 2 -42.38 -46.66 -9.23
N LEU A 3 -43.13 -47.26 -8.30
CA LEU A 3 -43.97 -46.51 -7.35
C LEU A 3 -43.17 -45.70 -6.32
N VAL A 4 -41.98 -46.16 -5.94
CA VAL A 4 -41.10 -45.46 -4.99
C VAL A 4 -40.43 -44.25 -5.68
N ASN A 5 -39.99 -44.41 -6.93
CA ASN A 5 -39.42 -43.31 -7.71
C ASN A 5 -40.46 -42.22 -8.03
N MET A 6 -41.71 -42.61 -8.30
CA MET A 6 -42.81 -41.66 -8.48
C MET A 6 -43.08 -40.88 -7.19
N ALA A 7 -43.11 -41.53 -6.02
CA ALA A 7 -43.29 -40.84 -4.74
C ALA A 7 -42.16 -39.84 -4.41
N VAL A 8 -40.91 -40.16 -4.77
CA VAL A 8 -39.75 -39.27 -4.62
C VAL A 8 -39.79 -38.09 -5.60
N LEU A 9 -40.27 -38.30 -6.82
CA LEU A 9 -40.48 -37.22 -7.80
C LEU A 9 -41.60 -36.27 -7.37
N TYR A 10 -42.72 -36.79 -6.85
CA TYR A 10 -43.81 -35.97 -6.34
C TYR A 10 -43.40 -35.20 -5.07
N SER A 11 -42.61 -35.79 -4.17
CA SER A 11 -42.12 -35.07 -3.00
C SER A 11 -41.15 -33.96 -3.39
N CYS A 12 -40.19 -34.24 -4.29
CA CYS A 12 -39.23 -33.25 -4.78
C CYS A 12 -39.93 -32.07 -5.48
N GLN A 13 -40.91 -32.34 -6.34
CA GLN A 13 -41.68 -31.30 -7.02
C GLN A 13 -42.45 -30.43 -6.02
N PHE A 14 -43.02 -31.03 -4.96
CA PHE A 14 -43.73 -30.29 -3.91
C PHE A 14 -42.78 -29.35 -3.15
N PHE A 15 -41.57 -29.81 -2.81
CA PHE A 15 -40.55 -28.99 -2.15
C PHE A 15 -40.09 -27.81 -3.03
N VAL A 16 -39.83 -28.05 -4.32
CA VAL A 16 -39.44 -26.98 -5.26
C VAL A 16 -40.56 -25.95 -5.39
N THR A 17 -41.82 -26.38 -5.49
CA THR A 17 -42.96 -25.43 -5.54
C THR A 17 -43.14 -24.65 -4.24
N LEU A 18 -42.95 -25.27 -3.07
CA LEU A 18 -43.05 -24.59 -1.78
C LEU A 18 -41.96 -23.52 -1.64
N VAL A 19 -40.72 -23.83 -2.04
CA VAL A 19 -39.60 -22.87 -2.01
C VAL A 19 -39.87 -21.70 -2.95
N LEU A 20 -40.35 -21.93 -4.17
CA LEU A 20 -40.70 -20.84 -5.10
C LEU A 20 -41.85 -19.97 -4.60
N ILE A 21 -42.87 -20.55 -3.95
CA ILE A 21 -43.97 -19.80 -3.34
C ILE A 21 -43.47 -18.96 -2.16
N LEU A 22 -42.56 -19.47 -1.33
CA LEU A 22 -41.93 -18.72 -0.23
C LEU A 22 -41.07 -17.56 -0.75
N PHE A 23 -40.30 -17.75 -1.82
CA PHE A 23 -39.56 -16.65 -2.46
C PHE A 23 -40.50 -15.59 -3.07
N ALA A 24 -41.57 -16.02 -3.74
CA ALA A 24 -42.55 -15.09 -4.32
C ALA A 24 -43.31 -14.31 -3.23
N SER A 25 -43.66 -14.94 -2.11
CA SER A 25 -44.31 -14.26 -0.99
C SER A 25 -43.37 -13.33 -0.21
N PHE A 26 -42.07 -13.65 -0.11
CA PHE A 26 -41.05 -12.75 0.41
C PHE A 26 -40.89 -11.49 -0.47
N SER A 27 -41.00 -11.62 -1.80
CA SER A 27 -41.04 -10.48 -2.72
C SER A 27 -42.32 -9.65 -2.59
N VAL A 28 -43.48 -10.27 -2.31
CA VAL A 28 -44.77 -9.57 -2.20
C VAL A 28 -44.91 -8.81 -0.88
N THR A 29 -44.29 -9.23 0.22
CA THR A 29 -44.30 -8.47 1.49
C THR A 29 -43.45 -7.20 1.47
N ASN A 30 -42.60 -7.01 0.45
CA ASN A 30 -41.80 -5.79 0.27
C ASN A 30 -42.33 -4.87 -0.85
N GLY A 31 -43.50 -5.18 -1.42
CA GLY A 31 -44.16 -4.37 -2.45
C GLY A 31 -45.31 -3.53 -1.88
N ARG A 32 -45.01 -2.54 -1.04
CA ARG A 32 -45.99 -1.50 -0.68
C ARG A 32 -45.79 -0.29 -1.59
N SER A 33 -46.84 0.09 -2.32
CA SER A 33 -46.86 1.22 -3.25
C SER A 33 -46.57 2.54 -2.52
N ILE A 34 -45.63 3.32 -3.07
CA ILE A 34 -45.44 4.73 -2.72
C ILE A 34 -46.58 5.51 -3.38
N ILE A 35 -47.49 6.03 -2.57
CA ILE A 35 -48.27 7.23 -2.94
C ILE A 35 -47.34 8.38 -2.57
N ASP A 36 -46.92 9.17 -3.56
CA ASP A 36 -46.18 10.41 -3.36
C ASP A 36 -47.01 11.34 -2.46
N GLU A 37 -46.59 11.50 -1.21
CA GLU A 37 -47.13 12.48 -0.28
C GLU A 37 -45.97 13.35 0.21
N ASP A 38 -45.94 14.56 -0.37
CA ASP A 38 -45.18 15.77 -0.05
C ASP A 38 -43.64 15.68 0.01
N ALA A 39 -43.02 16.27 -1.01
CA ALA A 39 -41.60 16.54 -1.07
C ALA A 39 -41.22 17.66 -0.07
N THR A 40 -40.88 17.26 1.16
CA THR A 40 -39.95 18.03 1.99
C THR A 40 -38.53 17.54 1.73
N ILE A 41 -37.79 18.28 0.91
CA ILE A 41 -36.38 18.01 0.63
C ILE A 41 -35.57 18.24 1.91
N ASN A 42 -35.24 17.18 2.64
CA ASN A 42 -34.15 17.21 3.63
C ASN A 42 -32.83 16.98 2.88
N THR A 43 -32.11 18.06 2.57
CA THR A 43 -30.87 18.08 1.77
C THR A 43 -29.62 17.45 2.42
N ASN A 44 -29.73 16.70 3.50
CA ASN A 44 -28.58 16.46 4.39
C ASN A 44 -28.13 14.99 4.55
N GLU A 45 -28.38 14.10 3.59
CA GLU A 45 -27.82 12.72 3.65
C GLU A 45 -26.91 12.35 2.45
N GLN A 46 -27.06 13.03 1.30
CA GLN A 46 -26.17 12.81 0.15
C GLN A 46 -24.85 13.61 0.24
N GLY A 47 -24.81 14.66 1.08
CA GLY A 47 -23.63 15.50 1.30
C GLY A 47 -22.58 14.87 2.22
N ASP A 48 -23.00 14.04 3.20
CA ASP A 48 -22.11 13.44 4.19
C ASP A 48 -21.27 12.28 3.63
N HIS A 49 -21.80 11.56 2.64
CA HIS A 49 -21.11 10.39 2.08
C HIS A 49 -19.95 10.78 1.15
N LEU A 50 -19.94 11.96 0.54
CA LEU A 50 -18.82 12.44 -0.29
C LEU A 50 -17.69 13.04 0.53
N ILE A 51 -17.99 13.59 1.72
CA ILE A 51 -17.00 14.19 2.61
C ILE A 51 -16.13 13.12 3.30
N SER A 52 -16.60 11.88 3.38
CA SER A 52 -15.93 10.75 4.04
C SER A 52 -15.18 9.81 3.09
N GLN A 53 -15.18 10.04 1.77
CA GLN A 53 -14.46 9.17 0.85
C GLN A 53 -12.95 9.37 0.95
N PRO A 54 -12.16 8.29 0.85
CA PRO A 54 -10.71 8.39 0.85
C PRO A 54 -10.23 9.12 -0.41
N TYR A 55 -9.21 9.95 -0.26
CA TYR A 55 -8.59 10.65 -1.38
C TYR A 55 -7.10 10.86 -1.17
N PHE A 56 -6.35 10.96 -2.27
CA PHE A 56 -4.92 11.21 -2.23
C PHE A 56 -4.62 12.70 -2.07
N GLU A 57 -3.62 13.02 -1.25
CA GLU A 57 -3.09 14.38 -1.19
C GLU A 57 -2.12 14.63 -2.36
N HIS A 58 -2.34 15.70 -3.13
CA HIS A 58 -1.71 15.87 -4.46
C HIS A 58 -0.38 16.64 -4.44
N PHE A 59 0.04 17.19 -3.30
CA PHE A 59 1.21 18.06 -3.20
C PHE A 59 2.55 17.31 -3.09
N TYR A 60 2.52 15.97 -3.02
CA TYR A 60 3.72 15.16 -2.86
C TYR A 60 4.41 14.86 -4.20
N GLN A 61 5.74 14.73 -4.12
CA GLN A 61 6.57 14.44 -5.28
C GLN A 61 6.32 13.02 -5.78
N ARG A 62 5.68 12.91 -6.96
CA ARG A 62 5.42 11.62 -7.63
C ARG A 62 6.56 11.12 -8.49
N ASN A 63 7.55 11.96 -8.78
CA ASN A 63 8.72 11.63 -9.58
C ASN A 63 9.97 11.64 -8.71
N VAL A 64 10.43 10.48 -8.29
CA VAL A 64 11.60 10.33 -7.41
C VAL A 64 12.79 9.88 -8.25
N THR A 65 13.88 10.64 -8.22
CA THR A 65 15.16 10.23 -8.80
C THR A 65 16.14 9.93 -7.68
N ILE A 66 16.78 8.77 -7.74
CA ILE A 66 17.70 8.31 -6.72
C ILE A 66 18.94 7.68 -7.35
N THR A 67 20.08 7.80 -6.69
CA THR A 67 21.30 7.08 -7.11
C THR A 67 21.23 5.62 -6.68
N GLU A 68 21.71 4.72 -7.53
CA GLU A 68 21.82 3.29 -7.25
C GLU A 68 22.52 3.02 -5.90
N GLY A 69 22.05 1.98 -5.19
CA GLY A 69 22.53 1.58 -3.88
C GLY A 69 21.97 2.40 -2.71
N LYS A 70 21.37 3.57 -2.97
CA LYS A 70 20.67 4.35 -1.93
C LYS A 70 19.27 3.81 -1.69
N SER A 71 18.64 4.28 -0.61
CA SER A 71 17.24 3.97 -0.32
C SER A 71 16.32 5.02 -0.95
N ALA A 72 15.30 4.58 -1.68
CA ALA A 72 14.21 5.44 -2.16
C ALA A 72 13.02 5.39 -1.20
N TYR A 73 12.27 6.49 -1.16
CA TYR A 73 11.05 6.64 -0.37
C TYR A 73 9.98 7.25 -1.26
N LEU A 74 8.86 6.53 -1.42
CA LEU A 74 7.69 7.01 -2.16
C LEU A 74 6.58 7.28 -1.15
N HIS A 75 6.21 8.54 -0.96
CA HIS A 75 5.23 8.97 0.03
C HIS A 75 3.83 8.96 -0.57
N CYS A 76 2.93 8.14 -0.03
CA CYS A 76 1.53 8.13 -0.42
C CYS A 76 0.66 8.55 0.75
N ARG A 77 0.15 9.78 0.67
CA ARG A 77 -0.72 10.32 1.72
C ARG A 77 -2.19 10.16 1.34
N VAL A 78 -2.95 9.47 2.19
CA VAL A 78 -4.36 9.17 1.98
C VAL A 78 -5.18 9.75 3.13
N ARG A 79 -6.05 10.71 2.84
CA ARG A 79 -6.99 11.25 3.83
C ARG A 79 -8.27 10.45 3.84
N ASN A 80 -8.98 10.47 4.97
CA ASN A 80 -10.26 9.80 5.15
C ASN A 80 -10.22 8.29 4.83
N LEU A 81 -9.14 7.60 5.21
CA LEU A 81 -8.98 6.17 4.90
C LEU A 81 -10.08 5.31 5.55
N GLY A 82 -10.46 5.62 6.80
CA GLY A 82 -11.45 4.84 7.54
C GLY A 82 -10.98 3.39 7.74
N ASN A 83 -11.80 2.43 7.35
CA ASN A 83 -11.50 0.98 7.44
C ASN A 83 -10.92 0.39 6.14
N LYS A 84 -10.47 1.25 5.23
CA LYS A 84 -9.83 0.86 3.97
C LYS A 84 -8.35 0.58 4.20
N THR A 85 -7.74 -0.09 3.24
CA THR A 85 -6.34 -0.50 3.27
C THR A 85 -5.57 0.12 2.12
N VAL A 86 -4.28 0.36 2.35
CA VAL A 86 -3.37 0.92 1.37
C VAL A 86 -2.41 -0.17 0.89
N ALA A 87 -2.30 -0.35 -0.42
CA ALA A 87 -1.41 -1.31 -1.04
C ALA A 87 -0.39 -0.63 -1.93
N TRP A 88 0.84 -1.16 -1.93
CA TRP A 88 1.84 -0.80 -2.93
C TRP A 88 1.97 -1.90 -3.97
N VAL A 89 1.78 -1.56 -5.23
CA VAL A 89 1.84 -2.49 -6.37
C VAL A 89 2.88 -2.02 -7.36
N ARG A 90 3.71 -2.94 -7.85
CA ARG A 90 4.64 -2.65 -8.94
C ARG A 90 3.95 -2.90 -10.28
N VAL A 91 3.95 -1.91 -11.17
CA VAL A 91 3.18 -2.00 -12.43
C VAL A 91 3.76 -3.01 -13.42
N ARG A 92 5.10 -3.08 -13.54
CA ARG A 92 5.76 -3.87 -14.60
C ARG A 92 5.39 -5.36 -14.60
N ASP A 93 5.10 -5.91 -13.43
CA ASP A 93 4.82 -7.32 -13.17
C ASP A 93 3.51 -7.50 -12.36
N VAL A 94 2.77 -6.41 -12.13
CA VAL A 94 1.53 -6.37 -11.35
C VAL A 94 1.71 -7.03 -9.97
N HIS A 95 2.91 -6.87 -9.39
CA HIS A 95 3.28 -7.57 -8.17
C HIS A 95 2.89 -6.75 -6.94
N LEU A 96 2.10 -7.36 -6.05
CA LEU A 96 1.80 -6.80 -4.73
C LEU A 96 3.07 -6.78 -3.89
N LEU A 97 3.52 -5.59 -3.49
CA LEU A 97 4.71 -5.41 -2.67
C LEU A 97 4.34 -5.42 -1.19
N THR A 98 3.36 -4.61 -0.80
CA THR A 98 2.91 -4.44 0.59
C THR A 98 1.42 -4.19 0.65
N LEU A 99 0.82 -4.51 1.79
CA LEU A 99 -0.55 -4.15 2.18
C LEU A 99 -0.49 -3.62 3.62
N ASP A 100 -0.91 -2.38 3.81
CA ASP A 100 -0.69 -1.59 5.02
C ASP A 100 0.78 -1.68 5.47
N ASN A 101 1.07 -2.18 6.68
CA ASN A 101 2.43 -2.36 7.20
C ASN A 101 3.03 -3.74 6.88
N VAL A 102 2.28 -4.63 6.24
CA VAL A 102 2.69 -6.00 5.93
C VAL A 102 3.37 -6.07 4.56
N THR A 103 4.51 -6.76 4.50
CA THR A 103 5.25 -6.99 3.25
C THR A 103 4.86 -8.33 2.64
N TYR A 104 4.45 -8.32 1.37
CA TYR A 104 3.99 -9.49 0.61
C TYR A 104 5.03 -10.03 -0.38
N THR A 105 5.88 -9.15 -0.90
CA THR A 105 6.99 -9.59 -1.75
C THR A 105 8.09 -10.27 -0.93
N SER A 106 8.77 -11.25 -1.50
CA SER A 106 9.91 -11.92 -0.86
C SER A 106 11.19 -11.05 -0.86
N ASP A 107 11.21 -9.94 -1.59
CA ASP A 107 12.33 -9.00 -1.63
C ASP A 107 12.29 -8.07 -0.41
N TRP A 108 13.06 -8.40 0.63
CA TRP A 108 13.14 -7.70 1.93
C TRP A 108 13.47 -6.20 1.86
N ARG A 109 13.98 -5.74 0.71
CA ARG A 109 14.31 -4.34 0.47
C ARG A 109 13.06 -3.46 0.37
N PHE A 110 11.94 -4.04 -0.04
CA PHE A 110 10.64 -3.35 -0.13
C PHE A 110 9.94 -3.45 1.22
N ARG A 111 9.57 -2.31 1.79
CA ARG A 111 8.79 -2.24 3.04
C ARG A 111 7.87 -1.05 3.01
N SER A 112 6.71 -1.21 3.64
CA SER A 112 5.83 -0.09 3.94
C SER A 112 6.21 0.48 5.31
N ILE A 113 6.25 1.80 5.40
CA ILE A 113 6.45 2.55 6.64
C ILE A 113 5.23 3.44 6.80
N HIS A 114 4.48 3.20 7.87
CA HIS A 114 3.33 4.01 8.25
C HIS A 114 3.23 3.98 9.78
N ASP A 115 3.01 5.16 10.34
CA ASP A 115 2.79 5.40 11.76
C ASP A 115 1.30 5.72 11.95
N ASP A 116 0.67 5.14 12.98
CA ASP A 116 -0.79 5.18 13.16
C ASP A 116 -1.33 6.61 13.34
N ASP A 117 -0.47 7.54 13.76
CA ASP A 117 -0.77 8.97 13.91
C ASP A 117 -0.62 9.78 12.61
N THR A 118 -0.31 9.13 11.49
CA THR A 118 -0.02 9.78 10.21
C THR A 118 -0.90 9.25 9.09
N ASP A 119 -1.27 10.11 8.15
CA ASP A 119 -1.98 9.68 6.94
C ASP A 119 -1.03 9.25 5.80
N ASP A 120 0.25 8.95 6.10
CA ASP A 120 1.29 8.67 5.10
C ASP A 120 1.72 7.20 5.11
N TRP A 121 1.58 6.55 3.96
CA TRP A 121 2.05 5.19 3.68
C TRP A 121 3.26 5.27 2.75
N THR A 122 4.45 5.23 3.33
CA THR A 122 5.69 5.36 2.57
C THR A 122 6.22 4.00 2.13
N LEU A 123 6.35 3.78 0.82
CA LEU A 123 7.12 2.65 0.32
C LEU A 123 8.61 2.98 0.37
N LYS A 124 9.34 2.26 1.23
CA LYS A 124 10.79 2.24 1.25
C LYS A 124 11.31 1.15 0.33
N ILE A 125 12.24 1.52 -0.55
CA ILE A 125 13.00 0.59 -1.40
C ILE A 125 14.47 0.72 -1.03
N GLY A 126 14.98 -0.23 -0.24
CA GLY A 126 16.39 -0.27 0.16
C GLY A 126 17.31 -0.73 -0.96
N PHE A 127 18.57 -0.26 -0.94
CA PHE A 127 19.63 -0.69 -1.87
C PHE A 127 19.14 -0.75 -3.31
N THR A 128 18.59 0.37 -3.79
CA THR A 128 17.94 0.46 -5.10
C THR A 128 18.88 0.00 -6.21
N LYS A 129 18.33 -0.69 -7.20
CA LYS A 129 19.03 -1.15 -8.40
C LYS A 129 18.49 -0.42 -9.61
N LEU A 130 19.27 -0.28 -10.68
CA LEU A 130 18.77 0.35 -11.93
C LEU A 130 17.45 -0.26 -12.41
N ARG A 131 17.30 -1.58 -12.28
CA ARG A 131 16.09 -2.35 -12.64
C ARG A 131 14.85 -2.06 -11.77
N ASP A 132 15.02 -1.41 -10.62
CA ASP A 132 13.90 -1.01 -9.76
C ASP A 132 13.20 0.25 -10.32
N SER A 133 13.79 0.93 -11.31
CA SER A 133 13.14 2.04 -12.02
C SER A 133 11.83 1.59 -12.67
N GLY A 134 10.81 2.43 -12.59
CA GLY A 134 9.49 2.13 -13.13
C GLY A 134 8.36 2.83 -12.40
N ILE A 135 7.14 2.37 -12.63
CA ILE A 135 5.93 2.88 -11.99
C ILE A 135 5.51 1.96 -10.84
N TYR A 136 5.19 2.59 -9.73
CA TYR A 136 4.63 2.00 -8.52
C TYR A 136 3.28 2.65 -8.25
N LEU A 137 2.27 1.86 -7.94
CA LEU A 137 0.95 2.35 -7.57
C LEU A 137 0.78 2.27 -6.07
N CYS A 138 0.38 3.39 -5.48
CA CYS A 138 -0.31 3.38 -4.21
C CYS A 138 -1.80 3.21 -4.49
N GLN A 139 -2.42 2.22 -3.88
CA GLN A 139 -3.80 1.86 -4.14
C GLN A 139 -4.60 1.78 -2.84
N VAL A 140 -5.81 2.31 -2.86
CA VAL A 140 -6.75 2.20 -1.73
C VAL A 140 -7.93 1.32 -2.16
N ASN A 141 -8.30 0.34 -1.34
CA ASN A 141 -9.43 -0.58 -1.60
C ASN A 141 -10.82 0.07 -1.39
N ALA A 142 -10.97 1.33 -1.79
CA ALA A 142 -12.24 2.04 -1.80
C ALA A 142 -13.17 1.48 -2.89
N GLU A 143 -14.44 1.90 -2.85
CA GLU A 143 -15.42 1.61 -3.89
C GLU A 143 -15.88 2.95 -4.50
N PRO A 144 -15.51 3.28 -5.76
CA PRO A 144 -14.65 2.50 -6.65
C PRO A 144 -13.17 2.51 -6.22
N LEU A 145 -12.39 1.56 -6.72
CA LEU A 145 -10.95 1.48 -6.45
C LEU A 145 -10.24 2.76 -6.91
N ILE A 146 -9.41 3.36 -6.04
CA ILE A 146 -8.61 4.54 -6.38
C ILE A 146 -7.11 4.21 -6.34
N THR A 147 -6.35 4.81 -7.25
CA THR A 147 -4.89 4.62 -7.38
C THR A 147 -4.17 5.96 -7.57
N GLN A 148 -2.92 6.02 -7.12
CA GLN A 148 -1.99 7.10 -7.41
C GLN A 148 -0.65 6.54 -7.89
N ASP A 149 -0.12 7.14 -8.94
CA ASP A 149 1.07 6.70 -9.66
C ASP A 149 2.35 7.40 -9.17
N PHE A 150 3.40 6.62 -8.97
CA PHE A 150 4.71 7.10 -8.58
C PHE A 150 5.77 6.57 -9.54
N LYS A 151 6.54 7.48 -10.13
CA LYS A 151 7.67 7.15 -11.01
C LYS A 151 8.98 7.19 -10.23
N LEU A 152 9.62 6.04 -10.14
CA LEU A 152 10.99 5.93 -9.64
C LEU A 152 11.98 5.87 -10.80
N ASN A 153 12.99 6.73 -10.75
CA ASN A 153 14.13 6.73 -11.67
C ASN A 153 15.42 6.49 -10.89
N VAL A 154 16.02 5.31 -11.04
CA VAL A 154 17.31 4.97 -10.42
C VAL A 154 18.41 5.24 -11.44
N VAL A 155 19.37 6.08 -11.06
CA VAL A 155 20.50 6.47 -11.91
C VAL A 155 21.82 6.01 -11.31
N GLU A 156 22.84 5.81 -12.14
CA GLU A 156 24.19 5.52 -11.69
C GLU A 156 24.80 6.72 -10.95
N GLU A 157 25.76 6.48 -10.06
CA GLU A 157 26.51 7.56 -9.40
C GLU A 157 27.43 8.23 -10.45
N ASP A 158 27.29 9.55 -10.64
CA ASP A 158 28.20 10.29 -11.51
C ASP A 158 29.56 10.47 -10.78
N PRO A 159 30.64 9.84 -11.28
CA PRO A 159 31.95 9.93 -10.63
C PRO A 159 32.53 11.37 -10.65
N SER A 160 32.04 12.26 -11.52
CA SER A 160 32.53 13.64 -11.63
C SER A 160 31.96 14.60 -10.57
N LYS A 161 30.95 14.18 -9.80
CA LYS A 161 30.25 15.05 -8.83
C LYS A 161 30.79 14.96 -7.40
N LYS A 162 31.90 14.26 -7.15
CA LYS A 162 32.45 14.03 -5.80
C LYS A 162 33.21 15.23 -5.21
N ASP A 163 33.53 16.26 -6.00
CA ASP A 163 34.38 17.37 -5.57
C ASP A 163 33.58 18.64 -5.26
N GLY A 164 32.76 18.59 -4.21
CA GLY A 164 31.96 19.71 -3.71
C GLY A 164 32.51 20.38 -2.44
N TYR A 165 33.75 20.11 -2.04
CA TYR A 165 34.41 20.84 -0.95
C TYR A 165 35.35 21.91 -1.53
N SER A 166 34.85 23.13 -1.65
CA SER A 166 35.66 24.31 -1.99
C SER A 166 36.57 24.66 -0.81
N ILE A 167 37.82 24.21 -0.83
CA ILE A 167 38.87 24.81 0.00
C ILE A 167 39.16 26.21 -0.53
N ASN A 168 38.50 27.21 0.04
CA ASN A 168 38.93 28.59 -0.13
C ASN A 168 40.32 28.71 0.51
N GLY A 169 41.31 29.01 -0.33
CA GLY A 169 42.70 29.14 0.08
C GLY A 169 42.95 30.28 1.05
N ARG A 170 43.87 30.04 1.98
CA ARG A 170 44.76 31.09 2.47
C ARG A 170 46.16 30.49 2.64
N SER A 171 47.03 30.87 1.71
CA SER A 171 48.47 30.77 1.87
C SER A 171 48.91 31.79 2.91
N SER A 172 49.37 31.32 4.07
CA SER A 172 50.27 32.07 4.94
C SER A 172 51.25 31.11 5.56
N SER A 173 52.48 31.14 5.02
CA SER A 173 53.68 30.75 5.73
C SER A 173 53.73 31.51 7.05
N ASP A 174 53.87 30.83 8.18
CA ASP A 174 54.72 31.27 9.28
C ASP A 174 55.03 30.10 10.21
N THR A 175 56.29 30.05 10.61
CA THR A 175 56.96 28.95 11.30
C THR A 175 57.03 29.31 12.79
N THR A 176 56.55 28.46 13.71
CA THR A 176 57.16 28.33 15.05
C THR A 176 56.70 27.06 15.78
N ALA A 177 57.60 26.56 16.63
CA ALA A 177 57.70 25.23 17.20
C ALA A 177 56.71 24.83 18.31
N ALA A 178 56.60 23.50 18.43
CA ALA A 178 56.51 22.68 19.65
C ALA A 178 55.29 22.75 20.58
N THR A 179 54.63 21.60 20.78
CA THR A 179 54.63 20.82 22.06
C THR A 179 53.67 19.61 21.95
N LEU A 180 54.18 18.41 22.26
CA LEU A 180 53.41 17.20 22.63
C LEU A 180 53.47 17.07 24.16
N PRO A 181 52.43 16.56 24.84
CA PRO A 181 52.38 15.10 25.00
C PRO A 181 50.98 14.46 25.02
N SER A 182 50.94 13.23 24.47
CA SER A 182 50.28 12.01 24.98
C SER A 182 48.99 12.14 25.79
N SER A 183 47.92 11.51 25.27
CA SER A 183 47.13 10.58 26.08
C SER A 183 46.52 9.49 25.20
N SER A 184 47.07 8.28 25.34
CA SER A 184 46.46 7.02 24.97
C SER A 184 45.34 6.69 25.95
N VAL A 185 44.10 6.62 25.47
CA VAL A 185 43.05 5.87 26.15
C VAL A 185 42.58 4.79 25.17
N HIS A 186 43.02 3.58 25.47
CA HIS A 186 42.60 2.33 24.87
C HIS A 186 41.79 1.60 25.95
N ASP A 187 40.53 1.25 25.70
CA ASP A 187 39.87 -0.06 25.95
C ASP A 187 38.34 0.03 25.65
N PRO A 188 37.53 -1.05 25.66
CA PRO A 188 37.23 -1.88 24.49
C PRO A 188 35.72 -2.07 24.23
N SER A 189 35.45 -2.91 23.22
CA SER A 189 34.25 -3.74 23.06
C SER A 189 32.97 -3.06 22.53
N ASN A 190 32.69 -3.32 21.26
CA ASN A 190 31.33 -3.60 20.81
C ASN A 190 31.39 -4.63 19.68
N THR A 191 31.22 -5.89 20.08
CA THR A 191 30.99 -7.05 19.21
C THR A 191 29.60 -6.93 18.58
N PRO A 192 29.41 -7.11 17.26
CA PRO A 192 28.09 -7.24 16.68
C PRO A 192 27.51 -8.62 17.01
N THR A 193 26.41 -8.65 17.77
CA THR A 193 25.63 -9.86 18.02
C THR A 193 24.79 -10.22 16.80
N THR A 194 25.07 -11.40 16.25
CA THR A 194 24.28 -12.07 15.22
C THR A 194 22.91 -12.45 15.79
N SER A 195 21.84 -11.77 15.35
CA SER A 195 20.47 -12.23 15.58
C SER A 195 20.03 -13.15 14.44
N THR A 196 19.76 -14.41 14.78
CA THR A 196 19.11 -15.40 13.93
C THR A 196 17.69 -14.98 13.54
N PRO A 197 17.24 -15.21 12.29
CA PRO A 197 15.83 -15.04 11.94
C PRO A 197 14.98 -16.17 12.54
N ARG A 198 13.88 -15.77 13.19
CA ARG A 198 12.85 -16.66 13.73
C ARG A 198 11.94 -17.18 12.61
N ASP A 199 11.73 -18.48 12.66
CA ASP A 199 10.61 -19.31 12.22
C ASP A 199 9.52 -18.70 11.33
N ASP A 200 9.31 -19.41 10.23
CA ASP A 200 8.35 -19.24 9.15
C ASP A 200 6.91 -18.92 9.63
N ALA A 201 6.50 -17.68 9.41
CA ALA A 201 5.08 -17.35 9.32
C ALA A 201 4.62 -17.65 7.89
N LEU A 202 3.79 -18.70 7.77
CA LEU A 202 3.08 -19.06 6.55
C LEU A 202 2.16 -17.88 6.15
N ILE A 203 2.62 -16.99 5.26
CA ILE A 203 1.79 -15.90 4.74
C ILE A 203 0.74 -16.52 3.81
N PRO A 204 -0.56 -16.47 4.14
CA PRO A 204 -1.60 -16.98 3.26
C PRO A 204 -1.59 -16.17 1.96
N THR A 205 -1.62 -16.88 0.83
CA THR A 205 -1.80 -16.29 -0.50
C THR A 205 -3.05 -15.41 -0.50
N PRO A 206 -2.97 -14.11 -0.85
CA PRO A 206 -4.17 -13.32 -0.99
C PRO A 206 -4.84 -13.69 -2.31
N LEU A 207 -5.85 -14.56 -2.23
CA LEU A 207 -6.92 -14.67 -3.23
C LEU A 207 -7.84 -13.44 -3.25
N VAL A 208 -7.47 -12.36 -2.56
CA VAL A 208 -8.09 -11.05 -2.75
C VAL A 208 -7.25 -10.31 -3.77
N MET A 209 -7.50 -10.65 -5.03
CA MET A 209 -7.21 -9.76 -6.15
C MET A 209 -7.87 -8.42 -5.83
N ILE A 210 -7.06 -7.51 -5.31
CA ILE A 210 -7.16 -6.09 -5.61
C ILE A 210 -7.69 -6.00 -7.05
N GLN A 211 -8.94 -5.53 -7.22
CA GLN A 211 -9.61 -5.50 -8.52
C GLN A 211 -8.94 -4.46 -9.42
N ILE A 212 -7.82 -4.80 -10.03
CA ILE A 212 -7.25 -4.03 -11.11
C ILE A 212 -8.17 -4.30 -12.31
N ASN A 213 -9.05 -3.36 -12.59
CA ASN A 213 -10.12 -3.46 -13.59
C ASN A 213 -9.67 -4.20 -14.86
N SER A 214 -10.42 -5.25 -15.18
CA SER A 214 -10.46 -5.90 -16.48
C SER A 214 -11.11 -4.97 -17.50
N THR A 215 -10.38 -3.97 -17.98
CA THR A 215 -10.65 -3.27 -19.24
C THR A 215 -9.35 -2.73 -19.82
N LEU A 216 -8.67 -3.59 -20.58
CA LEU A 216 -7.93 -3.22 -21.79
C LEU A 216 -8.60 -3.94 -22.95
#